data_AF-A0A0N4U360-F1
#
_entry.id   AF-A0A0N4U360-F1
#
_cell.length_a   1.000
_cell.length_b   1.000
_cell.length_c   1.000
_cell.angle_alpha   90.00
_cell.angle_beta   90.00
_cell.angle_gamma   90.00
#
_symmetry.space_group_name_H-M   'P 1'
#
loop_
_entity.id
_entity.type
_entity.pdbx_description
1 polymer ?
#
loop_
_entity_poly.entity_id
_entity_poly.type
_entity_poly.pdbx_seq_one_letter_code
_entity_poly.pdbx_strand_id
1 'polypeptide(L)'
;MWFLRNLPRPDSFWIRPNFFAFYGRFVERMGVFFYNEVISRTSLGLKDPRWNPRVHGIYCHFRYYGKLDTKLLDVKIRDLPAWFGRREKTLKAMYSEFQRNVARICHLYLSPVYENAVVFMIDNESFVFSFIR
;
A
#
# COMPACT_ATOMS: atom_id res chain seq x y z
N MET A 1 -32.26 -4.86 18.46
CA MET A 1 -31.50 -5.13 17.21
C MET A 1 -32.46 -5.09 16.00
N TRP A 2 -33.01 -3.90 15.70
CA TRP A 2 -34.10 -3.75 14.73
C TRP A 2 -33.62 -3.80 13.27
N PHE A 3 -32.37 -3.39 13.00
CA PHE A 3 -31.80 -3.38 11.65
C PHE A 3 -31.58 -4.78 11.06
N LEU A 4 -31.28 -5.79 11.89
CA LEU A 4 -31.10 -7.18 11.42
C LEU A 4 -32.41 -7.90 11.11
N ARG A 5 -33.53 -7.49 11.73
CA ARG A 5 -34.85 -8.09 11.48
C ARG A 5 -35.55 -7.49 10.25
N ASN A 6 -35.15 -6.30 9.82
CA ASN A 6 -35.69 -5.62 8.64
C ASN A 6 -34.57 -5.37 7.62
N LEU A 7 -33.91 -6.45 7.16
CA LEU A 7 -33.16 -6.34 5.91
C LEU A 7 -34.15 -5.90 4.83
N PRO A 8 -33.90 -4.79 4.10
CA PRO A 8 -34.75 -4.42 2.98
C PRO A 8 -34.89 -5.63 2.07
N ARG A 9 -36.14 -6.04 1.80
CA ARG A 9 -36.39 -7.11 0.84
C ARG A 9 -35.70 -6.74 -0.49
N PRO A 10 -35.05 -7.68 -1.18
CA PRO A 10 -34.23 -7.37 -2.38
C PRO A 10 -35.01 -6.72 -3.53
N ASP A 11 -36.35 -6.74 -3.49
CA ASP A 11 -37.26 -6.07 -4.42
C ASP A 11 -37.54 -4.59 -4.09
N SER A 12 -37.26 -4.13 -2.86
CA SER A 12 -37.60 -2.78 -2.39
C SER A 12 -36.67 -1.68 -2.88
N PHE A 13 -35.53 -2.04 -3.48
CA PHE A 13 -34.62 -1.09 -4.11
C PHE A 13 -34.87 -1.04 -5.62
N TRP A 14 -35.83 -0.22 -6.05
CA TRP A 14 -36.25 -0.01 -7.44
C TRP A 14 -35.14 0.42 -8.41
N ILE A 15 -33.91 0.63 -7.92
CA ILE A 15 -32.73 0.89 -8.73
C ILE A 15 -32.22 -0.45 -9.28
N ARG A 16 -32.91 -0.86 -10.36
CA ARG A 16 -32.72 -2.03 -11.22
C ARG A 16 -31.27 -2.51 -11.44
N PRO A 17 -31.08 -3.77 -11.85
CA PRO A 17 -29.79 -4.33 -12.28
C PRO A 17 -29.05 -3.51 -13.36
N ASN A 18 -29.76 -2.69 -14.14
CA ASN A 18 -29.15 -1.79 -15.11
C ASN A 18 -28.26 -0.72 -14.47
N PHE A 19 -28.62 -0.22 -13.28
CA PHE A 19 -27.75 0.70 -12.55
C PHE A 19 -26.47 0.00 -12.14
N PHE A 20 -26.55 -1.18 -11.52
CA PHE A 20 -25.35 -1.94 -11.16
C PHE A 20 -24.52 -2.36 -12.37
N ALA A 21 -25.14 -2.72 -13.50
CA ALA A 21 -24.43 -3.03 -14.74
C ALA A 21 -23.74 -1.78 -15.33
N PHE A 22 -24.40 -0.61 -15.28
CA PHE A 22 -23.81 0.66 -15.70
C PHE A 22 -22.67 1.09 -14.77
N TYR A 23 -22.87 1.07 -13.47
CA TYR A 23 -21.87 1.41 -12.46
C TYR A 23 -20.70 0.43 -12.47
N GLY A 24 -20.97 -0.87 -12.65
CA GLY A 24 -19.94 -1.90 -12.83
C GLY A 24 -19.05 -1.59 -14.03
N ARG A 25 -19.64 -1.38 -15.21
CA ARG A 25 -18.88 -1.00 -16.42
C ARG A 25 -18.15 0.34 -16.28
N PHE A 26 -18.75 1.31 -15.59
CA PHE A 26 -18.12 2.60 -15.33
C PHE A 26 -16.90 2.45 -14.41
N VAL A 27 -17.03 1.71 -13.31
CA VAL A 27 -15.94 1.42 -12.37
C VAL A 27 -14.84 0.61 -13.03
N GLU A 28 -15.18 -0.41 -13.82
CA GLU A 28 -14.21 -1.18 -14.62
C GLU A 28 -13.43 -0.28 -15.58
N ARG A 29 -14.12 0.60 -16.34
CA ARG A 29 -13.45 1.55 -17.25
C ARG A 29 -12.55 2.54 -16.52
N MET A 30 -13.02 3.07 -15.39
CA MET A 30 -12.22 3.95 -14.54
C MET A 30 -11.00 3.21 -14.00
N GLY A 31 -11.15 1.94 -13.60
CA GLY A 31 -10.07 1.08 -13.13
C GLY A 31 -9.03 0.81 -14.23
N VAL A 32 -9.46 0.45 -15.44
CA VAL A 32 -8.57 0.24 -16.59
C VAL A 32 -7.86 1.52 -16.99
N PHE A 33 -8.56 2.65 -17.03
CA PHE A 33 -7.95 3.95 -17.31
C PHE A 33 -6.90 4.31 -16.26
N PHE A 34 -7.23 4.16 -14.97
CA PHE A 34 -6.32 4.45 -13.88
C PHE A 34 -5.10 3.51 -13.87
N TYR A 35 -5.31 2.23 -14.19
CA TYR A 35 -4.22 1.27 -14.33
C TYR A 35 -3.28 1.65 -15.48
N ASN A 36 -3.83 1.87 -16.68
CA ASN A 36 -3.05 2.19 -17.87
C ASN A 36 -2.33 3.53 -17.75
N GLU A 37 -2.95 4.54 -17.16
CA GLU A 37 -2.39 5.89 -17.17
C GLU A 37 -1.61 6.25 -15.92
N VAL A 38 -2.01 5.75 -14.74
CA VAL A 38 -1.39 6.12 -13.47
C VAL A 38 -0.51 5.00 -12.97
N ILE A 39 -1.08 3.83 -12.67
CA ILE A 39 -0.34 2.75 -12.00
C ILE A 39 0.79 2.21 -12.89
N SER A 40 0.51 1.92 -14.17
CA SER A 40 1.49 1.31 -15.09
C SER A 40 2.71 2.21 -15.34
N ARG A 41 2.51 3.53 -15.32
CA ARG A 41 3.58 4.53 -15.50
C ARG A 41 4.37 4.75 -14.22
N THR A 42 3.73 4.58 -13.07
CA THR A 42 4.40 4.70 -11.79
C THR A 42 5.16 3.42 -11.45
N SER A 43 6.38 3.55 -10.94
CA SER A 43 7.15 2.40 -10.47
C SER A 43 6.73 1.95 -9.05
N LEU A 44 5.43 1.95 -8.76
CA LEU A 44 4.90 1.53 -7.46
C LEU A 44 5.14 0.03 -7.32
N GLY A 45 5.86 -0.40 -6.28
CA GLY A 45 6.16 -1.81 -6.01
C GLY A 45 7.53 -2.31 -6.47
N LEU A 46 8.35 -1.50 -7.16
CA LEU A 46 9.73 -1.91 -7.43
C LEU A 46 10.56 -1.95 -6.13
N LYS A 47 11.59 -2.82 -6.11
CA LYS A 47 12.62 -2.83 -5.06
C LYS A 47 13.20 -1.43 -4.89
N ASP A 48 13.51 -1.02 -3.66
CA ASP A 48 14.23 0.23 -3.41
C ASP A 48 15.49 0.24 -4.29
N PRO A 49 15.71 1.25 -5.15
CA PRO A 49 16.88 1.33 -6.02
C PRO A 49 18.21 1.30 -5.24
N ARG A 50 18.17 1.56 -3.92
CA ARG A 50 19.33 1.49 -3.02
C ARG A 50 19.68 0.07 -2.57
N TRP A 51 18.84 -0.92 -2.86
CA TRP A 51 19.12 -2.31 -2.50
C TRP A 51 20.13 -2.93 -3.46
N ASN A 52 21.26 -3.39 -2.91
CA ASN A 52 22.22 -4.23 -3.62
C ASN A 52 22.11 -5.70 -3.13
N PRO A 53 21.82 -6.68 -4.03
CA PRO A 53 21.73 -8.10 -3.64
C PRO A 53 23.01 -8.65 -3.02
N ARG A 54 24.19 -8.15 -3.42
CA ARG A 54 25.48 -8.63 -2.91
C ARG A 54 25.77 -8.18 -1.48
N VAL A 55 25.24 -7.02 -1.08
CA VAL A 55 25.48 -6.43 0.25
C VAL A 55 24.38 -6.79 1.22
N HIS A 56 23.12 -6.80 0.76
CA HIS A 56 21.95 -6.91 1.63
C HIS A 56 21.31 -8.30 1.66
N GLY A 57 21.68 -9.22 0.76
CA GLY A 57 21.03 -10.53 0.65
C GLY A 57 19.60 -10.43 0.13
N ILE A 58 18.71 -11.34 0.58
CA ILE A 58 17.29 -11.36 0.20
C ILE A 58 16.63 -10.02 0.56
N TYR A 59 15.76 -9.53 -0.33
CA TYR A 59 15.08 -8.26 -0.13
C TYR A 59 14.17 -8.32 1.11
N CYS A 60 14.31 -7.33 1.99
CA CYS A 60 13.57 -7.21 3.24
C CYS A 60 12.69 -5.96 3.18
N HIS A 61 11.38 -6.16 3.03
CA HIS A 61 10.42 -5.09 2.75
C HIS A 61 10.30 -4.02 3.83
N PHE A 62 10.52 -4.37 5.11
CA PHE A 62 10.40 -3.45 6.24
C PHE A 62 11.70 -2.65 6.55
N ARG A 63 12.81 -3.01 5.90
CA ARG A 63 14.12 -2.39 6.11
C ARG A 63 14.30 -1.17 5.21
N TYR A 64 14.92 -0.12 5.75
CA TYR A 64 15.37 1.00 4.95
C TYR A 64 16.79 0.77 4.45
N TYR A 65 17.02 0.89 3.15
CA TYR A 65 18.34 0.75 2.53
C TYR A 65 19.05 2.09 2.32
N GLY A 66 18.41 3.22 2.67
CA GLY A 66 19.02 4.55 2.63
C GLY A 66 19.70 4.98 3.93
N LYS A 67 20.23 6.20 3.93
CA LYS A 67 20.82 6.83 5.12
C LYS A 67 19.72 7.11 6.15
N LEU A 68 19.82 6.50 7.33
CA LEU A 68 18.91 6.78 8.44
C LEU A 68 18.99 8.27 8.82
N ASP A 69 17.90 9.00 8.63
CA ASP A 69 17.71 10.34 9.18
C ASP A 69 17.32 10.26 10.67
N THR A 70 17.45 11.39 11.37
CA THR A 70 16.94 11.51 12.75
C THR A 70 15.43 11.20 12.77
N LYS A 71 14.99 10.47 13.79
CA LYS A 71 13.56 10.20 13.99
C LYS A 71 12.84 11.52 14.27
N LEU A 72 11.59 11.64 13.84
CA LEU A 72 10.80 12.87 14.02
C LEU A 72 10.78 13.34 15.48
N LEU A 73 10.71 12.41 16.44
CA LEU A 73 10.68 12.70 17.88
C LEU A 73 12.03 13.15 18.45
N ASP A 74 13.14 12.87 17.77
CA ASP A 74 14.48 13.28 18.19
C ASP A 74 14.90 14.62 17.55
N VAL A 75 14.07 15.17 16.65
CA VAL A 75 14.35 16.44 15.98
C VAL A 75 13.98 17.60 16.90
N LYS A 76 14.95 18.47 17.17
CA LYS A 76 14.69 19.74 17.84
C LYS A 76 13.74 20.58 16.98
N ILE A 77 12.74 21.20 17.60
CA ILE A 77 11.69 21.98 16.90
C ILE A 77 12.29 23.00 15.93
N ARG A 78 13.41 23.64 16.31
CA ARG A 78 14.15 24.59 15.47
C ARG A 78 14.68 23.98 14.16
N ASP A 79 15.07 22.71 14.19
CA ASP A 79 15.69 22.03 13.05
C ASP A 79 14.65 21.27 12.19
N LEU A 80 13.35 21.31 12.56
CA LEU A 80 12.26 20.68 11.81
C LEU A 80 12.20 21.14 10.34
N PRO A 81 12.28 22.44 9.99
CA PRO A 81 12.23 22.87 8.59
C PRO A 81 13.38 22.27 7.76
N ALA A 82 14.59 22.25 8.32
CA ALA A 82 15.76 21.65 7.68
C ALA A 82 15.63 20.11 7.59
N TRP A 83 15.05 19.48 8.60
CA TRP A 83 14.76 18.04 8.60
C TRP A 83 13.74 17.65 7.54
N PHE A 84 12.66 18.41 7.40
CA PHE A 84 11.68 18.23 6.32
C PHE A 84 12.29 18.52 4.94
N GLY A 85 13.29 19.40 4.86
CA GLY A 85 13.98 19.74 3.61
C GLY A 85 14.84 18.62 3.03
N ARG A 86 15.45 17.77 3.87
CA ARG A 86 16.32 16.67 3.42
C ARG A 86 15.57 15.44 2.88
N ARG A 87 14.28 15.30 3.20
CA ARG A 87 13.46 14.15 2.80
C ARG A 87 12.89 14.33 1.40
N GLU A 88 12.82 13.24 0.64
CA GLU A 88 12.15 13.21 -0.66
C GLU A 88 10.64 13.42 -0.47
N LYS A 89 10.08 14.48 -1.07
CA LYS A 89 8.67 14.88 -0.97
C LYS A 89 7.82 14.34 -2.12
N THR A 90 8.34 13.37 -2.87
CA THR A 90 7.59 12.79 -3.99
C THR A 90 6.50 11.86 -3.43
N LEU A 91 5.31 11.87 -4.04
CA LEU A 91 4.22 10.97 -3.64
C LEU A 91 4.65 9.50 -3.66
N LYS A 92 5.55 9.15 -4.58
CA LYS A 92 6.21 7.83 -4.66
C LYS A 92 7.03 7.50 -3.41
N ALA A 93 7.87 8.42 -2.94
CA ALA A 93 8.66 8.21 -1.72
C ALA A 93 7.76 8.05 -0.50
N MET A 94 6.70 8.86 -0.39
CA MET A 94 5.73 8.76 0.69
C MET A 94 5.01 7.40 0.70
N TYR A 95 4.56 6.93 -0.47
CA TYR A 95 3.91 5.62 -0.59
C TYR A 95 4.88 4.47 -0.26
N SER A 96 6.12 4.53 -0.75
CA SER A 96 7.14 3.53 -0.44
C SER A 96 7.45 3.45 1.06
N GLU A 97 7.48 4.60 1.73
CA GLU A 97 7.66 4.70 3.17
C GLU A 97 6.45 4.16 3.94
N PHE A 98 5.23 4.46 3.49
CA PHE A 98 3.99 3.93 4.07
C PHE A 98 3.96 2.40 3.97
N GLN A 99 4.19 1.85 2.78
CA GLN A 99 4.20 0.41 2.53
C GLN A 99 5.23 -0.31 3.42
N ARG A 100 6.41 0.27 3.59
CA ARG A 100 7.44 -0.26 4.49
C ARG A 100 6.98 -0.31 5.95
N ASN A 101 6.27 0.71 6.41
CA ASN A 101 5.76 0.74 7.78
C ASN A 101 4.64 -0.28 7.99
N VAL A 102 3.75 -0.46 7.00
CA VAL A 102 2.75 -1.53 7.03
C VAL A 102 3.43 -2.90 7.09
N ALA A 103 4.40 -3.16 6.22
CA ALA A 103 5.17 -4.41 6.23
C ALA A 103 5.91 -4.62 7.58
N ARG A 104 6.41 -3.56 8.20
CA ARG A 104 7.01 -3.62 9.54
C ARG A 104 5.99 -4.04 10.60
N ILE A 105 4.80 -3.45 10.56
CA ILE A 105 3.74 -3.76 11.53
C ILE A 105 3.26 -5.19 11.34
N CYS A 106 3.06 -5.62 10.08
CA CYS A 106 2.72 -7.00 9.75
C CYS A 106 3.78 -7.96 10.29
N HIS A 107 5.06 -7.70 10.02
CA HIS A 107 6.14 -8.58 10.44
C HIS A 107 6.34 -8.62 11.96
N LEU A 108 6.25 -7.48 12.67
CA LEU A 108 6.53 -7.41 14.11
C LEU A 108 5.34 -7.82 14.98
N TYR A 109 4.10 -7.52 14.56
CA TYR A 109 2.92 -7.67 15.41
C TYR A 109 1.91 -8.70 14.88
N LEU A 110 1.78 -8.88 13.56
CA LEU A 110 0.76 -9.76 12.98
C LEU A 110 1.30 -11.15 12.65
N SER A 111 2.48 -11.27 12.05
CA SER A 111 3.07 -12.56 11.64
C SER A 111 3.29 -13.53 12.81
N PRO A 112 3.85 -13.16 13.99
CA PRO A 112 4.09 -14.16 15.04
C PRO A 112 2.81 -14.67 15.72
N VAL A 113 1.70 -13.94 15.61
CA VAL A 113 0.42 -14.27 16.29
C VAL A 113 -0.60 -14.84 15.31
N TYR A 114 -0.54 -14.45 14.04
CA TYR A 114 -1.49 -14.76 12.98
C TYR A 114 -0.77 -15.11 11.68
N GLU A 115 -0.10 -16.27 11.60
CA GLU A 115 0.27 -16.86 10.31
C GLU A 115 -0.98 -17.36 9.57
N ASN A 116 -1.86 -16.43 9.21
CA ASN A 116 -2.83 -16.67 8.16
C ASN A 116 -2.08 -16.59 6.84
N ALA A 117 -2.35 -17.53 5.92
CA ALA A 117 -1.80 -17.50 4.56
C ALA A 117 -1.93 -16.12 3.91
N VAL A 118 -2.96 -15.35 4.26
CA VAL A 118 -3.19 -13.96 3.81
C VAL A 118 -2.14 -12.96 4.32
N VAL A 119 -1.66 -13.07 5.56
CA VAL A 119 -0.62 -12.15 6.10
C VAL A 119 0.74 -12.50 5.50
N PHE A 120 1.05 -13.80 5.43
CA PHE A 120 2.21 -14.28 4.67
C PHE A 120 2.12 -13.87 3.20
N MET A 121 0.92 -13.94 2.61
CA MET A 121 0.63 -13.39 1.29
C MET A 121 0.90 -11.90 1.30
N ILE A 122 0.36 -11.05 2.15
CA ILE A 122 0.63 -9.59 2.13
C ILE A 122 2.14 -9.27 2.20
N ASP A 123 2.88 -9.99 3.02
CA ASP A 123 4.34 -9.86 3.14
C ASP A 123 5.09 -10.33 1.86
N ASN A 124 4.51 -11.24 1.07
CA ASN A 124 5.07 -11.76 -0.19
C ASN A 124 4.41 -11.21 -1.50
N GLU A 125 3.15 -10.80 -1.48
CA GLU A 125 2.22 -10.34 -2.54
C GLU A 125 2.43 -8.87 -2.85
N SER A 126 2.85 -8.10 -1.85
CA SER A 126 3.51 -6.83 -2.14
C SER A 126 4.70 -7.00 -3.09
N PHE A 127 5.12 -8.25 -3.36
CA PHE A 127 6.15 -8.63 -4.33
C PHE A 127 5.77 -9.63 -5.45
N VAL A 128 4.57 -10.24 -5.54
CA VAL A 128 4.20 -11.02 -6.75
C VAL A 128 4.16 -10.10 -7.97
N PHE A 129 3.70 -8.85 -7.79
CA PHE A 129 3.64 -7.86 -8.86
C PHE A 129 5.01 -7.32 -9.32
N SER A 130 6.08 -7.48 -8.54
CA SER A 130 7.43 -7.06 -8.93
C SER A 130 8.26 -8.16 -9.60
N PHE A 131 7.75 -9.38 -9.70
CA PHE A 131 8.32 -10.41 -10.57
C PHE A 131 7.74 -10.40 -12.00
N ILE A 132 6.66 -9.64 -12.25
CA ILE A 132 5.97 -9.59 -13.56
C ILE A 132 6.62 -8.55 -14.51
N ARG A 133 7.83 -8.07 -14.22
CA ARG A 133 8.63 -7.28 -15.17
C ARG A 133 10.09 -7.64 -15.07
#